data_AF-A0A397J0X8-F1
#
_entry.id   AF-A0A397J0X8-F1
#
_cell.length_a   1.000
_cell.length_b   1.000
_cell.length_c   1.000
_cell.angle_alpha   90.00
_cell.angle_beta   90.00
_cell.angle_gamma   90.00
#
_symmetry.space_group_name_H-M   'P 1'
#
loop_
_entity.id
_entity.type
_entity.pdbx_description
1 polymer ?
#
loop_
_entity_poly.entity_id
_entity_poly.type
_entity_poly.pdbx_seq_one_letter_code
_entity_poly.pdbx_strand_id
1 'polypeptide(L)'
;MYNALANKIWISKTYLKENYESLETPKILKQYFDVLPRYLTGFFDALIYNLTLKRYTIASRKAKQEQRQIKSVNLLKVHKTSAFLSSIIPNTAFKGINIWLTHTMASLYRKPRLISSLYNLLREVNVVSHTDQWEQHLEDLRKKAANPCNRLQIGSNIWNIAVIDNIDIMAKSFPFGNIYNTTRQSSHTTLRMVFQYNLPVPLILFLNIKLNNIGSVLGPNIISKNILEIFNNIFDKLLFENLLGNNYNTNFCTDTIHQEIITQVEYGCQCESPNVVILEAGGIPTMNDGIFLSLDMY
;
A
#
# COMPACT_ATOMS: atom_id res chain seq x y z
N MET A 1 -39.31 -19.13 -19.84
CA MET A 1 -37.91 -19.54 -19.57
C MET A 1 -37.60 -19.59 -18.06
N TYR A 2 -37.97 -18.57 -17.26
CA TYR A 2 -37.76 -18.56 -15.79
C TYR A 2 -38.32 -19.79 -15.05
N ASN A 3 -39.54 -20.22 -15.37
CA ASN A 3 -40.17 -21.38 -14.72
C ASN A 3 -39.44 -22.71 -14.97
N ALA A 4 -38.77 -22.88 -16.11
CA ALA A 4 -38.08 -24.12 -16.44
C ALA A 4 -36.77 -24.30 -15.64
N LEU A 5 -36.01 -23.21 -15.47
CA LEU A 5 -34.78 -23.22 -14.67
C LEU A 5 -35.13 -23.39 -13.18
N ALA A 6 -36.13 -22.65 -12.69
CA ALA A 6 -36.58 -22.75 -11.30
C ALA A 6 -37.05 -24.18 -10.96
N ASN A 7 -37.82 -24.81 -11.86
CA ASN A 7 -38.25 -26.20 -11.67
C ASN A 7 -37.08 -27.18 -11.67
N LYS A 8 -36.09 -27.03 -12.56
CA LYS A 8 -34.89 -27.88 -12.55
C LYS A 8 -34.06 -27.70 -11.28
N ILE A 9 -33.93 -26.47 -10.81
CA ILE A 9 -33.31 -26.17 -9.51
C ILE A 9 -34.11 -26.88 -8.42
N TRP A 10 -35.43 -26.71 -8.34
CA TRP A 10 -36.24 -27.34 -7.31
C TRP A 10 -36.10 -28.88 -7.28
N ILE A 11 -36.14 -29.52 -8.45
CA ILE A 11 -35.93 -30.98 -8.58
C ILE A 11 -34.53 -31.36 -8.09
N SER A 12 -33.52 -30.52 -8.31
CA SER A 12 -32.17 -30.80 -7.84
C SER A 12 -32.01 -30.96 -6.33
N LYS A 13 -32.95 -30.42 -5.55
CA LYS A 13 -32.90 -30.45 -4.09
C LYS A 13 -32.82 -31.87 -3.52
N THR A 14 -33.51 -32.83 -4.14
CA THR A 14 -33.58 -34.21 -3.62
C THR A 14 -32.25 -34.92 -3.74
N TYR A 15 -31.61 -34.90 -4.92
CA TYR A 15 -30.31 -35.55 -5.08
C TYR A 15 -29.17 -34.78 -4.39
N LEU A 16 -29.27 -33.45 -4.23
CA LEU A 16 -28.28 -32.68 -3.48
C LEU A 16 -28.30 -33.07 -1.98
N LYS A 17 -29.48 -33.40 -1.44
CA LYS A 17 -29.65 -33.93 -0.08
C LYS A 17 -28.96 -35.28 0.12
N GLU A 18 -29.07 -36.16 -0.86
CA GLU A 18 -28.45 -37.48 -0.81
C GLU A 18 -26.92 -37.42 -0.82
N ASN A 19 -26.33 -36.29 -1.26
CA ASN A 19 -24.89 -36.11 -1.42
C ASN A 19 -24.30 -34.99 -0.54
N TYR A 20 -24.92 -34.68 0.61
CA TYR A 20 -24.48 -33.58 1.47
C TYR A 20 -23.02 -33.68 1.89
N GLU A 21 -22.54 -34.85 2.28
CA GLU A 21 -21.15 -35.03 2.74
C GLU A 21 -20.12 -34.59 1.68
N SER A 22 -20.43 -34.83 0.40
CA SER A 22 -19.57 -34.41 -0.73
C SER A 22 -19.67 -32.92 -1.05
N LEU A 23 -20.73 -32.24 -0.61
CA LEU A 23 -20.94 -30.79 -0.79
C LEU A 23 -20.40 -29.98 0.38
N GLU A 24 -20.48 -30.49 1.61
CA GLU A 24 -20.02 -29.80 2.82
C GLU A 24 -18.53 -30.00 3.09
N THR A 25 -18.00 -31.20 2.80
CA THR A 25 -16.61 -31.57 3.07
C THR A 25 -15.98 -32.35 1.90
N PRO A 26 -15.83 -31.73 0.71
CA PRO A 26 -15.24 -32.40 -0.44
C PRO A 26 -13.76 -32.70 -0.22
N LYS A 27 -13.33 -33.95 -0.47
CA LYS A 27 -11.92 -34.34 -0.45
C LYS A 27 -11.18 -33.97 -1.75
N ILE A 28 -11.89 -33.95 -2.88
CA ILE A 28 -11.32 -33.70 -4.22
C ILE A 28 -12.27 -32.78 -5.00
N LEU A 29 -11.73 -31.81 -5.75
CA LEU A 29 -12.52 -30.86 -6.56
C LEU A 29 -13.42 -31.56 -7.59
N LYS A 30 -12.94 -32.65 -8.20
CA LYS A 30 -13.71 -33.43 -9.17
C LYS A 30 -14.98 -34.02 -8.54
N GLN A 31 -14.86 -34.62 -7.35
CA GLN A 31 -16.00 -35.15 -6.60
C GLN A 31 -17.01 -34.04 -6.27
N TYR A 32 -16.53 -32.87 -5.85
CA TYR A 32 -17.39 -31.71 -5.59
C TYR A 32 -18.12 -31.25 -6.86
N PHE A 33 -17.41 -31.17 -7.98
CA PHE A 33 -17.97 -30.74 -9.26
C PHE A 33 -19.01 -31.72 -9.81
N ASP A 34 -18.76 -33.02 -9.68
CA ASP A 34 -19.63 -34.09 -10.20
C ASP A 34 -20.98 -34.15 -9.48
N VAL A 35 -21.05 -33.69 -8.22
CA VAL A 35 -22.27 -33.64 -7.40
C VAL A 35 -23.12 -32.40 -7.71
N LEU A 36 -22.54 -31.34 -8.27
CA LEU A 36 -23.29 -30.14 -8.63
C LEU A 36 -24.27 -30.41 -9.78
N PRO A 37 -25.35 -29.62 -9.91
CA PRO A 37 -26.32 -29.79 -10.99
C PRO A 37 -25.67 -29.73 -12.37
N ARG A 38 -25.74 -30.85 -13.11
CA ARG A 38 -25.10 -31.00 -14.44
C ARG A 38 -25.52 -29.92 -15.44
N TYR A 39 -26.75 -29.43 -15.34
CA TYR A 39 -27.22 -28.35 -16.21
C TYR A 39 -26.59 -26.99 -15.86
N LEU A 40 -26.21 -26.76 -14.59
CA LEU A 40 -25.45 -25.57 -14.18
C LEU A 40 -23.99 -25.72 -14.57
N THR A 41 -23.36 -26.82 -14.20
CA THR A 41 -21.93 -27.04 -14.49
C THR A 41 -21.67 -27.09 -15.99
N GLY A 42 -22.53 -27.74 -16.76
CA GLY A 42 -22.45 -27.75 -18.22
C GLY A 42 -22.66 -26.36 -18.86
N PHE A 43 -23.62 -25.57 -18.34
CA PHE A 43 -23.83 -24.20 -18.81
C PHE A 43 -22.61 -23.32 -18.53
N PHE A 44 -22.11 -23.31 -17.29
CA PHE A 44 -20.98 -22.47 -16.91
C PHE A 44 -19.66 -22.94 -17.53
N ASP A 45 -19.42 -24.24 -17.68
CA ASP A 45 -18.27 -24.76 -18.42
C ASP A 45 -18.29 -24.26 -19.86
N ALA A 46 -19.42 -24.43 -20.57
CA ALA A 46 -19.55 -23.98 -21.95
C ALA A 46 -19.39 -22.47 -22.08
N LEU A 47 -19.97 -21.69 -21.16
CA LEU A 47 -19.84 -20.23 -21.13
C LEU A 47 -18.38 -19.80 -20.93
N ILE A 48 -17.73 -20.30 -19.88
CA ILE A 48 -16.35 -19.92 -19.53
C ILE A 48 -15.36 -20.43 -20.58
N TYR A 49 -15.55 -21.64 -21.11
CA TYR A 49 -14.76 -22.17 -22.22
C TYR A 49 -14.87 -21.27 -23.46
N ASN A 50 -16.08 -20.91 -23.87
CA ASN A 50 -16.27 -20.07 -25.06
C ASN A 50 -15.71 -18.66 -24.89
N LEU A 51 -15.85 -18.06 -23.70
CA LEU A 51 -15.26 -16.75 -23.39
C LEU A 51 -13.73 -16.80 -23.40
N THR A 52 -13.15 -17.82 -22.78
CA THR A 52 -11.68 -18.01 -22.78
C THR A 52 -11.15 -18.30 -24.17
N LEU A 53 -11.83 -19.15 -24.95
CA LEU A 53 -11.50 -19.41 -26.35
C LEU A 53 -11.53 -18.12 -27.18
N LYS A 54 -12.60 -17.32 -27.09
CA LYS A 54 -12.68 -16.02 -27.80
C LYS A 54 -11.56 -15.06 -27.39
N ARG A 55 -11.20 -15.01 -26.11
CA ARG A 55 -10.05 -14.21 -25.66
C ARG A 55 -8.74 -14.70 -26.27
N TYR A 56 -8.52 -16.01 -26.30
CA TYR A 56 -7.32 -16.58 -26.92
C TYR A 56 -7.29 -16.40 -28.43
N THR A 57 -8.41 -16.45 -29.14
CA THR A 57 -8.41 -16.19 -30.60
C THR A 57 -8.01 -14.74 -30.89
N ILE A 58 -8.50 -13.77 -30.11
CA ILE A 58 -8.07 -12.37 -30.21
C ILE A 58 -6.59 -12.21 -29.87
N ALA A 59 -6.14 -12.82 -28.76
CA ALA A 59 -4.74 -12.78 -28.36
C ALA A 59 -3.81 -13.44 -29.38
N SER A 60 -4.25 -14.53 -30.01
CA SER A 60 -3.49 -15.27 -31.04
C SER A 60 -3.34 -14.47 -32.32
N ARG A 61 -4.34 -13.65 -32.69
CA ARG A 61 -4.23 -12.72 -33.82
C ARG A 61 -3.13 -11.68 -33.57
N LYS A 62 -3.04 -11.14 -32.35
CA LYS A 62 -1.96 -10.22 -31.93
C LYS A 62 -0.60 -10.93 -31.82
N ALA A 63 -0.56 -12.12 -31.22
CA ALA A 63 0.67 -12.90 -31.05
C ALA A 63 1.28 -13.35 -32.38
N LYS A 64 0.47 -13.64 -33.42
CA LYS A 64 0.96 -13.92 -34.78
C LYS A 64 1.65 -12.71 -35.42
N GLN A 65 1.23 -11.49 -35.11
CA GLN A 65 1.91 -10.26 -35.55
C GLN A 65 3.26 -10.09 -34.82
N GLU A 66 3.36 -10.59 -33.59
CA GLU A 66 4.53 -10.46 -32.69
C GLU A 66 5.42 -11.73 -32.62
N GLN A 67 5.17 -12.75 -33.45
CA GLN A 67 5.84 -14.08 -33.41
C GLN A 67 5.88 -14.77 -32.02
N ARG A 68 4.84 -14.60 -31.21
CA ARG A 68 4.74 -15.23 -29.87
C ARG A 68 3.98 -16.55 -29.89
N GLN A 69 4.32 -17.47 -28.98
CA GLN A 69 3.62 -18.74 -28.81
C GLN A 69 2.15 -18.54 -28.41
N ILE A 70 1.26 -19.31 -29.05
CA ILE A 70 -0.17 -19.33 -28.76
C ILE A 70 -0.44 -20.22 -27.54
N LYS A 71 -1.09 -19.65 -26.52
CA LYS A 71 -1.50 -20.40 -25.32
C LYS A 71 -2.77 -21.20 -25.60
N SER A 72 -2.80 -22.48 -25.20
CA SER A 72 -4.00 -23.32 -25.22
C SER A 72 -4.92 -23.01 -24.03
N VAL A 73 -6.21 -23.32 -24.17
CA VAL A 73 -7.19 -23.15 -23.09
C VAL A 73 -6.88 -24.11 -21.95
N ASN A 74 -6.70 -23.60 -20.74
CA ASN A 74 -6.54 -24.41 -19.54
C ASN A 74 -7.91 -24.90 -19.04
N LEU A 75 -8.26 -26.15 -19.38
CA LEU A 75 -9.52 -26.80 -19.00
C LEU A 75 -9.71 -26.89 -17.47
N LEU A 76 -8.64 -27.14 -16.70
CA LEU A 76 -8.70 -27.20 -15.24
C LEU A 76 -9.18 -25.86 -14.66
N LYS A 77 -8.71 -24.75 -15.24
CA LYS A 77 -9.09 -23.40 -14.81
C LYS A 77 -10.55 -23.10 -15.14
N VAL A 78 -11.02 -23.53 -16.31
CA VAL A 78 -12.43 -23.44 -16.71
C VAL A 78 -13.31 -24.19 -15.70
N HIS A 79 -12.97 -25.45 -15.38
CA HIS A 79 -13.74 -26.26 -14.43
C HIS A 79 -13.74 -25.68 -13.01
N LYS A 80 -12.60 -25.13 -12.54
CA LYS A 80 -12.55 -24.44 -11.23
C LYS A 80 -13.51 -23.25 -11.17
N THR A 81 -13.51 -22.39 -12.19
CA THR A 81 -14.41 -21.23 -12.26
C THR A 81 -15.88 -21.67 -12.41
N SER A 82 -16.13 -22.69 -13.20
CA SER A 82 -17.47 -23.27 -13.39
C SER A 82 -18.03 -23.89 -12.11
N ALA A 83 -17.21 -24.66 -11.37
CA ALA A 83 -17.56 -25.20 -10.07
C ALA A 83 -17.96 -24.10 -9.08
N PHE A 84 -17.20 -22.99 -9.11
CA PHE A 84 -17.46 -21.83 -8.26
C PHE A 84 -18.79 -21.14 -8.59
N LEU A 85 -19.06 -20.87 -9.87
CA LEU A 85 -20.33 -20.23 -10.26
C LEU A 85 -21.53 -21.15 -10.02
N SER A 86 -21.36 -22.44 -10.29
CA SER A 86 -22.40 -23.46 -10.12
C SER A 86 -22.78 -23.68 -8.66
N SER A 87 -21.87 -23.45 -7.71
CA SER A 87 -22.14 -23.63 -6.29
C SER A 87 -22.90 -22.46 -5.64
N ILE A 88 -22.85 -21.27 -6.24
CA ILE A 88 -23.55 -20.09 -5.72
C ILE A 88 -25.06 -20.27 -5.83
N ILE A 89 -25.56 -20.82 -6.94
CA ILE A 89 -27.00 -20.92 -7.22
C ILE A 89 -27.73 -21.84 -6.22
N PRO A 90 -27.28 -23.07 -5.94
CA PRO A 90 -27.96 -23.93 -4.98
C PRO A 90 -27.83 -23.39 -3.54
N ASN A 91 -26.73 -22.71 -3.22
CA ASN A 91 -26.53 -22.08 -1.91
C ASN A 91 -27.52 -20.93 -1.66
N THR A 92 -27.87 -20.15 -2.69
CA THR A 92 -28.87 -19.08 -2.57
C THR A 92 -30.30 -19.61 -2.66
N ALA A 93 -30.54 -20.65 -3.46
CA ALA A 93 -31.87 -21.23 -3.66
C ALA A 93 -32.36 -22.07 -2.46
N PHE A 94 -31.45 -22.70 -1.71
CA PHE A 94 -31.81 -23.60 -0.61
C PHE A 94 -31.21 -23.16 0.72
N LYS A 95 -32.09 -22.68 1.62
CA LYS A 95 -31.70 -22.44 3.01
C LYS A 95 -31.36 -23.76 3.71
N GLY A 96 -30.20 -23.82 4.37
CA GLY A 96 -29.77 -24.96 5.18
C GLY A 96 -28.83 -25.97 4.49
N ILE A 97 -28.37 -25.70 3.27
CA ILE A 97 -27.30 -26.50 2.64
C ILE A 97 -25.97 -25.77 2.87
N ASN A 98 -25.03 -26.37 3.61
CA ASN A 98 -23.71 -25.77 3.81
C ASN A 98 -22.79 -26.10 2.65
N ILE A 99 -23.04 -25.50 1.49
CA ILE A 99 -22.16 -25.70 0.35
C ILE A 99 -20.76 -25.19 0.70
N TRP A 100 -19.78 -26.10 0.70
CA TRP A 100 -18.44 -25.88 1.24
C TRP A 100 -17.84 -24.57 0.77
N LEU A 101 -17.89 -24.32 -0.53
CA LEU A 101 -17.24 -23.16 -1.13
C LEU A 101 -17.87 -21.84 -0.71
N THR A 102 -19.20 -21.73 -0.74
CA THR A 102 -19.92 -20.50 -0.36
C THR A 102 -19.85 -20.24 1.13
N HIS A 103 -19.93 -21.29 1.96
CA HIS A 103 -19.75 -21.18 3.40
C HIS A 103 -18.30 -20.79 3.77
N THR A 104 -17.32 -21.37 3.09
CA THR A 104 -15.90 -21.00 3.27
C THR A 104 -15.68 -19.54 2.89
N MET A 105 -16.20 -19.08 1.74
CA MET A 105 -16.13 -17.68 1.32
C MET A 105 -16.78 -16.71 2.32
N ALA A 106 -17.97 -17.05 2.84
CA ALA A 106 -18.65 -16.24 3.84
C ALA A 106 -17.86 -16.16 5.16
N SER A 107 -17.21 -17.25 5.57
CA SER A 107 -16.37 -17.26 6.77
C SER A 107 -15.07 -16.47 6.60
N LEU A 108 -14.44 -16.55 5.42
CA LEU A 108 -13.25 -15.79 5.06
C LEU A 108 -13.54 -14.28 5.05
N TYR A 109 -14.69 -13.87 4.53
CA TYR A 109 -15.09 -12.45 4.48
C TYR A 109 -15.32 -11.85 5.88
N ARG A 110 -15.89 -12.62 6.82
CA ARG A 110 -16.18 -12.15 8.19
C ARG A 110 -14.93 -11.97 9.07
N LYS A 111 -13.78 -12.51 8.68
CA LYS A 111 -12.54 -12.44 9.46
C LYS A 111 -11.50 -11.58 8.73
N PRO A 112 -11.21 -10.35 9.20
CA PRO A 112 -10.26 -9.44 8.53
C PRO A 112 -8.88 -10.07 8.26
N ARG A 113 -8.41 -10.94 9.18
CA ARG A 113 -7.15 -11.67 9.05
C ARG A 113 -7.11 -12.68 7.88
N LEU A 114 -8.26 -13.06 7.33
CA LEU A 114 -8.40 -14.05 6.25
C LEU A 114 -8.75 -13.43 4.89
N ILE A 115 -8.84 -12.09 4.81
CA ILE A 115 -9.10 -11.37 3.55
C ILE A 115 -7.98 -11.63 2.53
N SER A 116 -6.72 -11.74 2.98
CA SER A 116 -5.60 -12.09 2.11
C SER A 116 -5.74 -13.51 1.52
N SER A 117 -6.23 -14.48 2.31
CA SER A 117 -6.51 -15.83 1.84
C SER A 117 -7.66 -15.86 0.82
N LEU A 118 -8.71 -15.07 1.06
CA LEU A 118 -9.81 -14.86 0.12
C LEU A 118 -9.32 -14.27 -1.21
N TYR A 119 -8.50 -13.22 -1.12
CA TYR A 119 -7.90 -12.58 -2.28
C TYR A 119 -7.07 -13.56 -3.11
N ASN A 120 -6.22 -14.36 -2.45
CA ASN A 120 -5.43 -15.39 -3.12
C ASN A 120 -6.30 -16.43 -3.82
N LEU A 121 -7.40 -16.88 -3.21
CA LEU A 121 -8.34 -17.80 -3.83
C LEU A 121 -9.00 -17.18 -5.07
N LEU A 122 -9.48 -15.94 -4.97
CA LEU A 122 -10.07 -15.22 -6.09
C LEU A 122 -9.08 -14.97 -7.23
N ARG A 123 -7.80 -14.77 -6.90
CA ARG A 123 -6.70 -14.67 -7.86
C ARG A 123 -6.43 -16.00 -8.57
N GLU A 124 -6.41 -17.11 -7.84
CA GLU A 124 -6.27 -18.47 -8.42
C GLU A 124 -7.40 -18.81 -9.39
N VAL A 125 -8.64 -18.44 -9.04
CA VAL A 125 -9.83 -18.62 -9.89
C VAL A 125 -9.94 -17.52 -10.96
N ASN A 126 -8.97 -16.60 -11.02
CA ASN A 126 -8.83 -15.55 -12.04
C ASN A 126 -9.95 -14.51 -12.06
N VAL A 127 -10.63 -14.34 -10.93
CA VAL A 127 -11.70 -13.34 -10.77
C VAL A 127 -11.10 -11.94 -10.66
N VAL A 128 -10.01 -11.80 -9.90
CA VAL A 128 -9.38 -10.51 -9.56
C VAL A 128 -8.10 -10.25 -10.36
N SER A 129 -7.53 -11.24 -11.04
CA SER A 129 -6.27 -11.08 -11.77
C SER A 129 -6.27 -9.97 -12.85
N HIS A 130 -7.45 -9.62 -13.38
CA HIS A 130 -7.59 -8.57 -14.40
C HIS A 130 -7.64 -7.16 -13.79
N THR A 131 -8.10 -7.01 -12.54
CA THR A 131 -8.12 -5.71 -11.87
C THR A 131 -6.69 -5.30 -11.51
N ASP A 132 -5.86 -6.22 -11.04
CA ASP A 132 -4.48 -5.93 -10.64
C ASP A 132 -3.64 -5.37 -11.79
N GLN A 133 -3.73 -5.98 -12.98
CA GLN A 133 -3.01 -5.51 -14.17
C GLN A 133 -3.50 -4.15 -14.64
N TRP A 134 -4.80 -3.89 -14.49
CA TRP A 134 -5.40 -2.62 -14.85
C TRP A 134 -5.03 -1.52 -13.85
N GLU A 135 -5.01 -1.82 -12.55
CA GLU A 135 -4.54 -0.91 -11.51
C GLU A 135 -3.07 -0.53 -11.72
N GLN A 136 -2.21 -1.52 -12.04
CA GLN A 136 -0.82 -1.27 -12.43
C GLN A 136 -0.70 -0.38 -13.66
N HIS A 137 -1.50 -0.65 -14.70
CA HIS A 137 -1.51 0.18 -15.89
C HIS A 137 -1.94 1.63 -15.59
N LEU A 138 -2.97 1.81 -14.75
CA LEU A 138 -3.40 3.14 -14.30
C LEU A 138 -2.33 3.83 -13.46
N GLU A 139 -1.63 3.09 -12.60
CA GLU A 139 -0.51 3.62 -11.82
C GLU A 139 0.62 4.10 -12.73
N ASP A 140 0.99 3.34 -13.75
CA ASP A 140 1.99 3.74 -14.75
C ASP A 140 1.57 4.96 -15.56
N LEU A 141 0.30 5.05 -15.95
CA LEU A 141 -0.24 6.23 -16.63
C LEU A 141 -0.19 7.47 -15.73
N ARG A 142 -0.56 7.32 -14.45
CA ARG A 142 -0.52 8.41 -13.46
C ARG A 142 0.92 8.86 -13.19
N LYS A 143 1.85 7.92 -13.03
CA LYS A 143 3.29 8.20 -12.86
C LYS A 143 3.83 9.01 -14.03
N LYS A 144 3.56 8.58 -15.27
CA LYS A 144 4.01 9.27 -16.49
C LYS A 144 3.40 10.67 -16.67
N ALA A 145 2.18 10.88 -16.19
CA ALA A 145 1.50 12.16 -16.31
C ALA A 145 1.85 13.13 -15.16
N ALA A 146 2.34 12.62 -14.03
CA ALA A 146 2.68 13.44 -12.87
C ALA A 146 4.05 14.08 -13.04
N ASN A 147 4.10 15.41 -13.00
CA ASN A 147 5.36 16.15 -12.86
C ASN A 147 5.46 16.69 -11.42
N PRO A 148 6.34 16.15 -10.57
CA PRO A 148 6.44 16.57 -9.17
C PRO A 148 6.94 18.01 -9.02
N CYS A 149 7.69 18.55 -10.00
CA CYS A 149 8.19 19.93 -9.97
C CYS A 149 7.06 20.97 -10.01
N ASN A 150 5.89 20.63 -10.59
CA ASN A 150 4.73 21.53 -10.58
C ASN A 150 4.16 21.78 -9.17
N ARG A 151 4.53 20.95 -8.19
CA ARG A 151 4.12 21.12 -6.79
C ARG A 151 5.09 22.00 -6.01
N LEU A 152 6.24 22.35 -6.58
CA LEU A 152 7.18 23.27 -5.97
C LEU A 152 6.61 24.69 -6.02
N GLN A 153 6.58 25.33 -4.86
CA GLN A 153 6.21 26.72 -4.73
C GLN A 153 7.43 27.60 -5.02
N ILE A 154 7.21 28.73 -5.68
CA ILE A 154 8.24 29.71 -6.04
C ILE A 154 7.91 31.04 -5.34
N GLY A 155 8.85 31.57 -4.57
CA GLY A 155 8.68 32.84 -3.85
C GLY A 155 9.94 33.24 -3.10
N SER A 156 10.13 34.55 -2.89
CA SER A 156 11.31 35.12 -2.20
C SER A 156 11.42 34.74 -0.73
N ASN A 157 10.34 34.22 -0.14
CA ASN A 157 10.24 33.88 1.27
C ASN A 157 10.24 32.36 1.48
N ILE A 158 10.40 31.57 0.42
CA ILE A 158 10.34 30.12 0.48
C ILE A 158 11.73 29.57 0.74
N TRP A 159 11.90 28.93 1.89
CA TRP A 159 13.12 28.23 2.24
C TRP A 159 13.00 26.75 1.88
N ASN A 160 13.83 26.30 0.94
CA ASN A 160 13.88 24.92 0.48
C ASN A 160 14.93 24.14 1.28
N ILE A 161 14.50 23.06 1.93
CA ILE A 161 15.40 22.06 2.51
C ILE A 161 15.27 20.80 1.66
N ALA A 162 16.30 20.49 0.88
CA ALA A 162 16.37 19.27 0.09
C ALA A 162 17.01 18.15 0.92
N VAL A 163 16.35 17.00 0.96
CA VAL A 163 16.84 15.77 1.58
C VAL A 163 17.04 14.73 0.49
N ILE A 164 18.26 14.23 0.42
CA ILE A 164 18.64 13.13 -0.47
C ILE A 164 19.12 12.00 0.43
N ASP A 165 18.41 10.88 0.39
CA ASP A 165 18.75 9.72 1.20
C ASP A 165 18.68 8.44 0.37
N ASN A 166 19.50 7.46 0.72
CA ASN A 166 19.45 6.13 0.13
C ASN A 166 18.56 5.25 1.01
N ILE A 167 17.38 4.92 0.50
CA ILE A 167 16.41 4.11 1.24
C ILE A 167 16.43 2.68 0.73
N ASP A 168 16.51 1.76 1.69
CA ASP A 168 16.35 0.33 1.47
C ASP A 168 14.89 -0.04 1.70
N ILE A 169 14.16 -0.30 0.62
CA ILE A 169 12.78 -0.78 0.71
C ILE A 169 12.83 -2.31 0.74
N MET A 170 12.63 -2.89 1.92
CA MET A 170 12.35 -4.32 2.06
C MET A 170 10.87 -4.56 1.82
N ALA A 171 10.52 -4.98 0.61
CA ALA A 171 9.17 -5.40 0.30
C ALA A 171 9.17 -6.82 -0.29
N LYS A 172 8.51 -7.75 0.41
CA LYS A 172 8.29 -9.14 -0.06
C LYS A 172 7.50 -9.23 -1.37
N SER A 173 6.88 -8.14 -1.83
CA SER A 173 5.86 -8.13 -2.90
C SER A 173 6.20 -7.28 -4.13
N PHE A 174 7.40 -6.73 -4.25
CA PHE A 174 7.84 -6.07 -5.50
C PHE A 174 8.78 -7.00 -6.29
N PRO A 175 8.26 -7.89 -7.14
CA PRO A 175 9.09 -8.71 -8.02
C PRO A 175 9.73 -7.93 -9.17
N PHE A 176 9.38 -6.65 -9.37
CA PHE A 176 9.86 -5.85 -10.50
C PHE A 176 10.16 -4.40 -10.10
N GLY A 177 11.39 -3.98 -10.42
CA GLY A 177 11.95 -2.65 -10.21
C GLY A 177 13.45 -2.68 -10.49
N ASN A 178 14.03 -1.61 -11.04
CA ASN A 178 15.40 -1.58 -11.59
C ASN A 178 16.54 -1.80 -10.57
N ILE A 179 16.25 -2.02 -9.28
CA ILE A 179 17.27 -2.04 -8.22
C ILE A 179 16.95 -3.07 -7.12
N TYR A 180 16.24 -4.16 -7.47
CA TYR A 180 16.01 -5.25 -6.52
C TYR A 180 17.27 -6.10 -6.36
N ASN A 181 17.89 -6.07 -5.18
CA ASN A 181 19.04 -6.89 -4.85
C ASN A 181 18.58 -8.28 -4.39
N THR A 182 18.71 -9.28 -5.27
CA THR A 182 18.33 -10.67 -5.02
C THR A 182 19.06 -11.31 -3.85
N THR A 183 20.26 -10.85 -3.49
CA THR A 183 21.02 -11.37 -2.34
C THR A 183 20.56 -10.81 -1.00
N ARG A 184 20.02 -9.58 -0.97
CA ARG A 184 19.56 -8.90 0.25
C ARG A 184 18.04 -8.85 0.44
N GLN A 185 17.26 -9.27 -0.57
CA GLN A 185 15.80 -9.15 -0.61
C GLN A 185 15.30 -7.69 -0.41
N SER A 186 16.13 -6.71 -0.75
CA SER A 186 15.83 -5.27 -0.64
C SER A 186 15.96 -4.61 -2.00
N SER A 187 15.09 -3.65 -2.29
CA SER A 187 15.31 -2.71 -3.39
C SER A 187 15.94 -1.42 -2.86
N HIS A 188 17.08 -1.03 -3.43
CA HIS A 188 17.76 0.21 -3.07
C HIS A 188 17.21 1.35 -3.94
N THR A 189 16.75 2.46 -3.36
CA THR A 189 16.33 3.62 -4.15
C THR A 189 16.77 4.90 -3.49
N THR A 190 17.20 5.87 -4.30
CA THR A 190 17.55 7.20 -3.78
C THR A 190 16.28 8.02 -3.67
N LEU A 191 15.86 8.28 -2.44
CA LEU A 191 14.76 9.19 -2.13
C LEU A 191 15.25 10.63 -2.27
N ARG A 192 14.46 11.46 -2.96
CA ARG A 192 14.65 12.91 -3.04
C ARG A 192 13.38 13.60 -2.58
N MET A 193 13.49 14.40 -1.52
CA MET A 193 12.36 15.17 -0.97
C MET A 193 12.77 16.62 -0.75
N VAL A 194 11.82 17.53 -0.98
CA VAL A 194 11.96 18.96 -0.63
C VAL A 194 10.93 19.31 0.41
N PHE A 195 11.39 19.94 1.48
CA PHE A 195 10.55 20.62 2.45
C PHE A 195 10.61 22.11 2.16
N GLN A 196 9.50 22.69 1.72
CA GLN A 196 9.42 24.12 1.46
C GLN A 196 8.71 24.81 2.62
N TYR A 197 9.44 25.64 3.36
CA TYR A 197 8.90 26.45 4.44
C TYR A 197 8.63 27.87 3.95
N ASN A 198 7.43 28.38 4.22
CA ASN A 198 7.12 29.78 3.98
C ASN A 198 7.58 30.60 5.19
N LEU A 199 8.66 31.36 5.03
CA LEU A 199 9.18 32.22 6.07
C LEU A 199 8.34 33.51 6.17
N PRO A 200 8.24 34.12 7.37
CA PRO A 200 7.56 35.41 7.53
C PRO A 200 8.29 36.56 6.82
N VAL A 201 9.57 36.37 6.46
CA VAL A 201 10.46 37.40 5.93
C VAL A 201 11.24 36.83 4.72
N PRO A 202 11.48 37.63 3.65
CA PRO A 202 12.27 37.20 2.50
C PRO A 202 13.69 36.73 2.83
N LEU A 203 14.17 35.71 2.10
CA LEU A 203 15.50 35.11 2.30
C LEU A 203 16.67 36.09 2.12
N ILE A 204 16.52 37.09 1.24
CA ILE A 204 17.52 38.12 0.95
C ILE A 204 17.97 38.88 2.21
N LEU A 205 17.08 39.03 3.19
CA LEU A 205 17.41 39.71 4.45
C LEU A 205 18.40 38.92 5.31
N PHE A 206 18.43 37.58 5.16
CA PHE A 206 19.37 36.72 5.88
C PHE A 206 20.72 36.56 5.15
N LEU A 207 20.76 36.75 3.82
CA LEU A 207 21.99 36.61 3.03
C LEU A 207 23.03 37.71 3.29
N ASN A 208 22.62 38.86 3.85
CA ASN A 208 23.49 40.01 4.12
C ASN A 208 24.09 40.05 5.55
N ILE A 209 23.97 38.97 6.32
CA ILE A 209 24.59 38.90 7.65
C ILE A 209 26.11 38.79 7.46
N LYS A 210 26.84 39.90 7.67
CA LYS A 210 28.29 39.85 7.87
C LYS A 210 28.56 39.00 9.10
N LEU A 211 29.16 37.84 8.91
CA LEU A 211 29.74 37.04 9.98
C LEU A 211 30.84 37.86 10.66
N ASN A 212 30.51 38.49 11.78
CA ASN A 212 31.51 39.02 12.69
C ASN A 212 32.19 37.82 13.34
N ASN A 213 33.38 37.47 12.86
CA ASN A 213 34.22 36.33 13.28
C ASN A 213 34.73 36.43 14.73
N ILE A 214 33.85 36.65 15.72
CA ILE A 214 34.24 36.82 17.13
C ILE A 214 33.92 35.55 17.97
N GLY A 215 33.38 34.49 17.35
CA GLY A 215 33.05 33.23 18.05
C GLY A 215 33.62 31.98 17.40
N SER A 216 33.83 30.91 18.18
CA SER A 216 34.20 29.59 17.68
C SER A 216 33.06 29.02 16.81
N VAL A 217 33.41 28.51 15.63
CA VAL A 217 32.46 27.94 14.64
C VAL A 217 31.66 26.76 15.21
N LEU A 218 32.23 26.06 16.19
CA LEU A 218 31.63 24.93 16.91
C LEU A 218 31.87 25.12 18.41
N GLY A 219 30.86 24.78 19.22
CA GLY A 219 30.88 24.90 20.68
C GLY A 219 29.66 25.67 21.23
N PRO A 220 29.39 25.56 22.54
CA PRO A 220 28.23 26.21 23.15
C PRO A 220 28.42 27.72 23.13
N ASN A 221 27.65 28.40 22.27
CA ASN A 221 27.59 29.86 22.29
C ASN A 221 26.79 30.33 23.52
N ILE A 222 26.83 31.63 23.81
CA ILE A 222 26.14 32.21 24.98
C ILE A 222 24.65 31.84 24.99
N ILE A 223 24.01 31.82 23.82
CA ILE A 223 22.60 31.45 23.66
C ILE A 223 22.39 29.98 24.04
N SER A 224 23.22 29.05 23.55
CA SER A 224 23.14 27.64 23.87
C SER A 224 23.35 27.36 25.36
N LYS A 225 24.26 28.09 26.02
CA LYS A 225 24.48 27.97 27.48
C LYS A 225 23.27 28.44 28.26
N ASN A 226 22.71 29.60 27.90
CA ASN A 226 21.52 30.14 28.56
C ASN A 226 20.33 29.19 28.38
N ILE A 227 20.14 28.63 27.19
CA ILE A 227 19.10 27.62 26.94
C ILE A 227 19.33 26.39 27.81
N LEU A 228 20.55 25.85 27.85
CA LEU A 228 20.87 24.70 28.71
C LEU A 228 20.62 24.97 30.20
N GLU A 229 20.92 26.17 30.69
CA GLU A 229 20.58 26.59 32.07
C GLU A 229 19.07 26.64 32.30
N ILE A 230 18.28 27.14 31.34
CA ILE A 230 16.81 27.11 31.42
C ILE A 230 16.29 25.67 31.51
N PHE A 231 16.78 24.77 30.66
CA PHE A 231 16.41 23.35 30.71
C PHE A 231 16.75 22.72 32.07
N ASN A 232 17.97 22.95 32.57
CA ASN A 232 18.39 22.42 33.88
C ASN A 232 17.51 22.94 35.01
N ASN A 233 17.18 24.24 35.02
CA ASN A 233 16.29 24.83 36.02
C ASN A 233 14.86 24.24 35.96
N ILE A 234 14.32 23.99 34.76
CA ILE A 234 13.01 23.33 34.60
C ILE A 234 13.06 21.91 35.16
N PHE A 235 14.10 21.14 34.84
CA PHE A 235 14.27 19.81 35.38
C PHE A 235 14.45 19.84 36.90
N ASP A 236 15.22 20.78 37.44
CA ASP A 236 15.45 20.88 38.88
C ASP A 236 14.18 21.24 39.64
N LYS A 237 13.39 22.18 39.10
CA LYS A 237 12.06 22.54 39.63
C LYS A 237 11.10 21.34 39.61
N LEU A 238 11.04 20.61 38.49
CA LEU A 238 10.08 19.52 38.32
C LEU A 238 10.50 18.23 39.06
N LEU A 239 11.80 17.93 39.15
CA LEU A 239 12.35 16.74 39.79
C LEU A 239 12.65 16.93 41.28
N PHE A 240 13.20 18.08 41.69
CA PHE A 240 13.74 18.27 43.05
C PHE A 240 12.90 19.17 43.96
N GLU A 241 12.21 20.22 43.48
CA GLU A 241 11.33 21.01 44.37
C GLU A 241 10.10 20.22 44.86
N ASN A 242 9.73 19.14 44.16
CA ASN A 242 8.72 18.18 44.61
C ASN A 242 9.19 17.23 45.73
N LEU A 243 10.47 17.28 46.16
CA LEU A 243 10.99 16.44 47.26
C LEU A 243 10.80 17.06 48.66
N LEU A 244 10.50 18.37 48.75
CA LEU A 244 10.35 19.08 50.03
C LEU A 244 8.93 18.98 50.61
N GLY A 245 7.95 18.53 49.82
CA GLY A 245 6.62 18.16 50.29
C GLY A 245 6.43 16.65 50.16
N ASN A 246 5.92 15.98 51.19
CA ASN A 246 5.72 14.52 51.29
C ASN A 246 4.77 13.88 50.24
N ASN A 247 4.52 14.51 49.09
CA ASN A 247 3.73 13.98 48.00
C ASN A 247 4.60 13.90 46.75
N TYR A 248 5.18 12.72 46.50
CA TYR A 248 5.75 12.39 45.19
C TYR A 248 4.67 12.60 44.13
N ASN A 249 4.82 13.66 43.33
CA ASN A 249 3.87 13.93 42.27
C ASN A 249 4.14 12.91 41.15
N THR A 250 3.39 11.80 41.15
CA THR A 250 3.45 10.76 40.11
C THR A 250 2.89 11.23 38.76
N ASN A 251 2.55 12.52 38.63
CA ASN A 251 1.83 13.11 37.52
C ASN A 251 2.70 14.06 36.66
N PHE A 252 4.03 13.96 36.74
CA PHE A 252 4.87 14.63 35.75
C PHE A 252 4.82 13.81 34.44
N CYS A 253 4.17 14.37 33.42
CA CYS A 253 4.10 13.79 32.08
C CYS A 253 5.00 14.59 31.14
N THR A 254 5.37 14.00 30.00
CA THR A 254 6.08 14.70 28.91
C THR A 254 5.39 16.00 28.50
N ASP A 255 4.06 16.05 28.59
CA ASP A 255 3.26 17.23 28.24
C ASP A 255 3.50 18.40 29.22
N THR A 256 3.67 18.11 30.52
CA THR A 256 3.93 19.13 31.55
C THR A 256 5.31 19.76 31.38
N ILE A 257 6.31 18.92 31.10
CA ILE A 257 7.68 19.38 30.79
C ILE A 257 7.66 20.22 29.52
N HIS A 258 6.96 19.76 28.49
CA HIS A 258 6.84 20.48 27.22
C HIS A 258 6.21 21.87 27.41
N GLN A 259 5.15 21.99 28.21
CA GLN A 259 4.53 23.30 28.47
C GLN A 259 5.44 24.27 29.23
N GLU A 260 6.14 23.83 30.27
CA GLU A 260 7.10 24.68 31.00
C GLU A 260 8.25 25.14 30.09
N ILE A 261 8.76 24.25 29.22
CA ILE A 261 9.79 24.63 28.23
C ILE A 261 9.27 25.71 27.28
N ILE A 262 8.04 25.55 26.74
CA ILE A 262 7.44 26.53 25.83
C ILE A 262 7.27 27.90 26.49
N THR A 263 6.98 27.96 27.79
CA THR A 263 6.81 29.25 28.49
C THR A 263 8.10 30.03 28.69
N GLN A 264 9.25 29.36 28.74
CA GLN A 264 10.54 29.97 29.09
C GLN A 264 11.52 30.07 27.91
N VAL A 265 11.34 29.25 26.87
CA VAL A 265 12.14 29.27 25.65
C VAL A 265 11.29 29.86 24.54
N GLU A 266 11.72 30.98 23.95
CA GLU A 266 11.09 31.50 22.75
C GLU A 266 11.07 30.41 21.67
N TYR A 267 9.86 30.05 21.24
CA TYR A 267 9.65 29.14 20.13
C TYR A 267 10.40 29.70 18.91
N GLY A 268 11.16 28.85 18.21
CA GLY A 268 11.82 29.22 16.95
C GLY A 268 10.82 29.61 15.86
N CYS A 269 11.23 29.63 14.57
CA CYS A 269 10.31 30.07 13.51
C CYS A 269 8.95 29.36 13.60
N GLN A 270 7.89 30.14 13.89
CA GLN A 270 6.49 29.71 13.81
C GLN A 270 6.04 29.69 12.34
N CYS A 271 6.82 28.99 11.54
CA CYS A 271 6.57 28.77 10.14
C CYS A 271 5.43 27.74 10.03
N GLU A 272 4.55 27.88 9.03
CA GLU A 272 3.54 26.85 8.73
C GLU A 272 4.20 25.52 8.35
N SER A 273 3.44 24.43 8.47
CA SER A 273 3.89 23.11 8.03
C SER A 273 4.43 23.14 6.60
N PRO A 274 5.57 22.50 6.34
CA PRO A 274 6.23 22.62 5.05
C PRO A 274 5.40 21.98 3.94
N ASN A 275 5.44 22.58 2.74
CA ASN A 275 5.00 21.88 1.53
C ASN A 275 6.04 20.80 1.20
N VAL A 276 5.66 19.54 1.39
CA VAL A 276 6.52 18.39 1.13
C VAL A 276 6.32 17.88 -0.29
N VAL A 277 7.39 17.94 -1.09
CA VAL A 277 7.40 17.46 -2.47
C VAL A 277 8.38 16.31 -2.59
N ILE A 278 7.87 15.14 -2.97
CA ILE A 278 8.70 13.98 -3.31
C ILE A 278 9.03 14.07 -4.80
N LEU A 279 10.31 14.14 -5.13
CA LEU A 279 10.79 14.23 -6.51
C LEU A 279 11.04 12.86 -7.11
N GLU A 280 11.23 12.84 -8.43
CA GLU A 280 11.67 11.65 -9.13
C GLU A 280 13.02 11.17 -8.60
N ALA A 281 13.17 9.85 -8.50
CA ALA A 281 14.44 9.23 -8.19
C ALA A 281 15.42 9.55 -9.33
N GLY A 282 16.54 10.19 -9.03
CA GLY A 282 17.59 10.37 -10.03
C GLY A 282 18.62 9.24 -10.01
N GLY A 283 19.70 9.45 -10.76
CA GLY A 283 20.81 8.49 -10.85
C GLY A 283 21.42 8.15 -9.49
N ILE A 284 22.03 6.96 -9.42
CA ILE A 284 22.69 6.45 -8.22
C ILE A 284 23.75 7.46 -7.77
N PRO A 285 23.72 7.96 -6.53
CA PRO A 285 24.69 8.94 -6.04
C PRO A 285 25.96 8.19 -5.61
N THR A 286 26.64 7.54 -6.56
CA THR A 286 27.96 6.95 -6.30
C THR A 286 29.08 7.98 -6.34
N MET A 287 28.80 9.19 -6.87
CA MET A 287 29.75 10.29 -7.02
C MET A 287 29.13 11.62 -6.60
N ASN A 288 29.96 12.52 -6.05
CA ASN A 288 29.56 13.88 -5.65
C ASN A 288 28.89 14.65 -6.80
N ASP A 289 29.32 14.43 -8.04
CA ASP A 289 28.72 15.05 -9.23
C ASP A 289 27.25 14.67 -9.41
N GLY A 290 26.88 13.44 -9.05
CA GLY A 290 25.49 12.97 -9.06
C GLY A 290 24.63 13.63 -7.96
N ILE A 291 25.26 14.08 -6.88
CA ILE A 291 24.62 14.89 -5.82
C ILE A 291 24.43 16.33 -6.31
N PHE A 292 25.42 16.93 -6.96
CA PHE A 292 25.28 18.28 -7.54
C PHE A 292 24.23 18.34 -8.66
N LEU A 293 24.24 17.40 -9.60
CA LEU A 293 23.21 17.30 -10.65
C LEU A 293 21.81 17.07 -10.08
N SER A 294 21.71 16.48 -8.88
CA SER A 294 20.43 16.32 -8.20
C SER A 294 19.94 17.59 -7.51
N LEU A 295 20.84 18.54 -7.24
CA LEU A 295 20.55 19.85 -6.69
C LEU A 295 20.17 20.88 -7.77
N ASP A 296 20.66 20.73 -9.01
CA ASP A 296 20.34 21.61 -10.14
C ASP A 296 18.85 21.61 -10.56
N MET A 297 18.04 20.68 -10.04
CA MET A 297 16.58 20.65 -10.28
C MET A 297 15.78 21.58 -9.34
N TYR A 298 16.43 22.20 -8.34
CA TYR A 298 15.83 23.12 -7.36
C TYR A 298 16.00 24.59 -7.76
#